data_AF-A0AAP6EI20-F1
#
_entry.id   AF-A0AAP6EI20-F1
#
_cell.length_a   1.000
_cell.length_b   1.000
_cell.length_c   1.000
_cell.angle_alpha   90.00
_cell.angle_beta   90.00
_cell.angle_gamma   90.00
#
_symmetry.space_group_name_H-M   'P 1'
#
loop_
_entity.id
_entity.type
_entity.pdbx_description
1 polymer ?
#
loop_
_entity_poly.entity_id
_entity_poly.type
_entity_poly.pdbx_seq_one_letter_code
_entity_poly.pdbx_strand_id
1 'polypeptide(L)'
;MTAIDWTWLGDLTGRRILDLGCGTARDAAHLVETYGAKVDAVDPSADRIEQARARYGHLPGLRLIEADPVEHLRRELAAYDVVYAADPLPYVDPQRLLPALATALAPGAILCFSVPEPASWERLLSDHGLVVDHSSPHVIRAHRPLRTGSRPRTNLPPVPHAAIGVGAILYGPQGLLLGRHQRGTWELPGGTAEPGESLEATVVRELREETGVEADAGDVRLLGTLLDDVDGVVRMTVGAVVGTWRGEPADQPGERVGDWRWYPLDRLPPSLFVCSAQSLTAWRPELPIDHAPAHFTPYAG
;
A
#
# COMPACT_ATOMS: atom_id res chain seq x y z
N MET A 1 -31.67 14.82 -20.25
CA MET A 1 -31.25 13.94 -19.14
C MET A 1 -31.65 12.53 -19.47
N THR A 2 -30.69 11.75 -19.95
CA THR A 2 -30.84 10.29 -20.06
C THR A 2 -30.81 9.76 -18.64
N ALA A 3 -31.96 9.40 -18.09
CA ALA A 3 -32.03 8.82 -16.76
C ALA A 3 -31.37 7.43 -16.81
N ILE A 4 -30.31 7.23 -16.03
CA ILE A 4 -29.75 5.90 -15.82
C ILE A 4 -30.81 5.07 -15.10
N ASP A 5 -31.10 3.88 -15.62
CA ASP A 5 -32.02 2.95 -14.99
C ASP A 5 -31.37 2.39 -13.70
N TRP A 6 -31.95 2.70 -12.55
CA TRP A 6 -31.44 2.29 -11.24
C TRP A 6 -31.32 0.77 -11.09
N THR A 7 -32.10 0.00 -11.85
CA THR A 7 -31.99 -1.47 -11.85
C THR A 7 -30.61 -1.95 -12.31
N TRP A 8 -29.87 -1.13 -13.07
CA TRP A 8 -28.53 -1.47 -13.55
C TRP A 8 -27.49 -1.47 -12.42
N LEU A 9 -27.76 -0.79 -11.30
CA LEU A 9 -26.87 -0.77 -10.15
C LEU A 9 -27.03 -2.00 -9.25
N GLY A 10 -28.07 -2.82 -9.47
CA GLY A 10 -28.36 -4.00 -8.66
C GLY A 10 -29.03 -3.67 -7.32
N ASP A 11 -28.92 -4.58 -6.34
CA ASP A 11 -29.39 -4.32 -4.97
C ASP A 11 -28.47 -3.34 -4.25
N LEU A 12 -29.04 -2.22 -3.80
CA LEU A 12 -28.31 -1.11 -3.20
C LEU A 12 -28.45 -1.03 -1.68
N THR A 13 -29.23 -1.91 -1.08
CA THR A 13 -29.58 -1.86 0.35
C THR A 13 -28.33 -1.93 1.21
N GLY A 14 -28.06 -0.87 1.98
CA GLY A 14 -26.91 -0.78 2.88
C GLY A 14 -25.53 -0.68 2.22
N ARG A 15 -25.45 -0.68 0.88
CA ARG A 15 -24.20 -0.55 0.12
C ARG A 15 -23.61 0.85 0.22
N ARG A 16 -22.29 0.93 0.10
CA ARG A 16 -21.57 2.20 -0.01
C ARG A 16 -21.53 2.63 -1.47
N ILE A 17 -22.19 3.74 -1.77
CA ILE A 17 -22.27 4.31 -3.11
C ILE A 17 -21.53 5.63 -3.13
N LEU A 18 -20.81 5.88 -4.21
CA LEU A 18 -20.26 7.19 -4.53
C LEU A 18 -21.04 7.80 -5.70
N ASP A 19 -21.62 8.98 -5.50
CA ASP A 19 -22.19 9.82 -6.54
C ASP A 19 -21.16 10.89 -6.94
N LEU A 20 -20.49 10.67 -8.08
CA LEU A 20 -19.41 11.52 -8.60
C LEU A 20 -19.96 12.64 -9.48
N GLY A 21 -19.73 13.89 -9.08
CA GLY A 21 -20.32 15.05 -9.75
C GLY A 21 -21.80 15.18 -9.38
N CYS A 22 -22.12 15.06 -8.09
CA CYS A 22 -23.50 14.94 -7.64
C CYS A 22 -24.34 16.21 -7.84
N GLY A 23 -23.71 17.35 -8.13
CA GLY A 23 -24.35 18.65 -8.20
C GLY A 23 -25.12 18.96 -6.91
N THR A 24 -26.45 19.09 -7.04
CA THR A 24 -27.33 19.36 -5.89
C THR A 24 -27.76 18.09 -5.11
N ALA A 25 -27.13 16.95 -5.39
CA ALA A 25 -27.32 15.66 -4.72
C ALA A 25 -28.74 15.08 -4.81
N ARG A 26 -29.49 15.41 -5.87
CA ARG A 26 -30.85 14.88 -6.09
C ARG A 26 -30.85 13.35 -6.19
N ASP A 27 -29.94 12.81 -6.98
CA ASP A 27 -29.84 11.38 -7.24
C ASP A 27 -29.29 10.65 -6.01
N ALA A 28 -28.24 11.18 -5.38
CA ALA A 28 -27.78 10.70 -4.08
C ALA A 28 -28.88 10.64 -3.01
N ALA A 29 -29.71 11.67 -2.88
CA ALA A 29 -30.85 11.67 -1.95
C ALA A 29 -31.86 10.57 -2.29
N HIS A 30 -32.22 10.43 -3.57
CA HIS A 30 -33.11 9.36 -4.03
C HIS A 30 -32.59 7.96 -3.70
N LEU A 31 -31.28 7.74 -3.87
CA LEU A 31 -30.60 6.48 -3.53
C LEU A 31 -30.70 6.15 -2.04
N VAL A 32 -30.55 7.14 -1.17
CA VAL A 32 -30.69 6.96 0.28
C VAL A 32 -32.15 6.66 0.66
N GLU A 33 -33.10 7.48 0.20
CA GLU A 33 -34.51 7.40 0.61
C GLU A 33 -35.21 6.14 0.08
N THR A 34 -34.92 5.77 -1.17
CA THR A 34 -35.66 4.70 -1.86
C THR A 34 -35.03 3.34 -1.63
N TYR A 35 -33.69 3.29 -1.59
CA TYR A 35 -32.96 2.03 -1.55
C TYR A 35 -32.21 1.80 -0.24
N GLY A 36 -32.22 2.75 0.70
CA GLY A 36 -31.50 2.59 1.97
C GLY A 36 -29.99 2.48 1.80
N ALA A 37 -29.44 3.07 0.72
CA ALA A 37 -28.01 3.10 0.47
C ALA A 37 -27.28 4.09 1.40
N LYS A 38 -25.97 3.91 1.56
CA LYS A 38 -25.08 4.90 2.19
C LYS A 38 -24.32 5.61 1.08
N VAL A 39 -24.60 6.89 0.87
CA VAL A 39 -24.12 7.63 -0.29
C VAL A 39 -23.15 8.72 0.13
N ASP A 40 -21.95 8.69 -0.44
CA ASP A 40 -21.05 9.84 -0.50
C ASP A 40 -21.33 10.58 -1.81
N ALA A 41 -21.77 11.82 -1.72
CA ALA A 41 -22.05 12.66 -2.88
C ALA A 41 -20.96 13.74 -2.97
N VAL A 42 -20.18 13.70 -4.04
CA VAL A 42 -18.99 14.52 -4.23
C VAL A 42 -19.21 15.48 -5.39
N ASP A 43 -18.95 16.76 -5.15
CA ASP A 43 -18.92 17.79 -6.20
C ASP A 43 -17.86 18.85 -5.86
N PRO A 44 -17.09 19.36 -6.83
CA PRO A 44 -16.10 20.41 -6.57
C PRO A 44 -16.73 21.80 -6.34
N SER A 45 -18.02 21.99 -6.62
CA SER A 45 -18.69 23.29 -6.46
C SER A 45 -19.27 23.45 -5.06
N ALA A 46 -18.66 24.34 -4.27
CA ALA A 46 -19.16 24.74 -2.95
C ALA A 46 -20.65 25.15 -2.97
N ASP A 47 -21.05 26.00 -3.93
CA ASP A 47 -22.44 26.46 -4.08
C ASP A 47 -23.43 25.31 -4.27
N ARG A 48 -23.05 24.29 -5.07
CA ARG A 48 -23.89 23.11 -5.32
C ARG A 48 -24.03 22.26 -4.05
N ILE A 49 -22.93 22.08 -3.33
CA ILE A 49 -22.90 21.35 -2.06
C ILE A 49 -23.67 22.09 -0.96
N GLU A 50 -23.62 23.42 -0.92
CA GLU A 50 -24.42 24.22 0.02
C GLU A 50 -25.92 24.05 -0.27
N GLN A 51 -26.33 24.14 -1.54
CA GLN A 51 -27.72 23.87 -1.95
C GLN A 51 -28.15 22.43 -1.60
N ALA A 52 -27.27 21.46 -1.81
CA ALA A 52 -27.51 20.07 -1.44
C ALA A 52 -27.69 19.92 0.09
N ARG A 53 -26.86 20.58 0.91
CA ARG A 53 -26.94 20.55 2.38
C ARG A 53 -28.25 21.18 2.86
N ALA A 54 -28.63 22.31 2.29
CA ALA A 54 -29.88 22.99 2.64
C ALA A 54 -31.11 22.11 2.38
N ARG A 55 -31.07 21.28 1.34
CA ARG A 55 -32.21 20.44 0.94
C ARG A 55 -32.21 19.05 1.57
N TYR A 56 -31.05 18.40 1.66
CA TYR A 56 -30.92 16.98 1.98
C TYR A 56 -29.97 16.68 3.14
N GLY A 57 -29.38 17.69 3.78
CA GLY A 57 -28.43 17.50 4.89
C GLY A 57 -29.01 16.82 6.14
N HIS A 58 -30.33 16.63 6.18
CA HIS A 58 -31.01 15.89 7.24
C HIS A 58 -31.04 14.37 7.00
N LEU A 59 -30.65 13.88 5.83
CA LEU A 59 -30.66 12.45 5.50
C LEU A 59 -29.46 11.73 6.14
N PRO A 60 -29.68 10.76 7.05
CA PRO A 60 -28.60 10.13 7.81
C PRO A 60 -27.67 9.24 6.98
N GLY A 61 -28.13 8.78 5.81
CA GLY A 61 -27.35 7.97 4.88
C GLY A 61 -26.58 8.78 3.83
N LEU A 62 -26.66 10.11 3.85
CA LEU A 62 -26.07 10.99 2.83
C LEU A 62 -24.92 11.82 3.42
N ARG A 63 -23.71 11.66 2.87
CA ARG A 63 -22.56 12.51 3.15
C ARG A 63 -22.30 13.42 1.95
N LEU A 64 -22.37 14.73 2.17
CA LEU A 64 -22.12 15.75 1.14
C LEU A 64 -20.69 16.27 1.26
N ILE A 65 -19.91 16.15 0.20
CA ILE A 65 -18.46 16.37 0.19
C ILE A 65 -18.10 17.36 -0.92
N GLU A 66 -17.48 18.47 -0.53
CA GLU A 66 -16.87 19.41 -1.47
C GLU A 66 -15.44 18.94 -1.76
N ALA A 67 -15.20 18.36 -2.93
CA ALA A 67 -13.89 17.86 -3.33
C ALA A 67 -13.75 17.69 -4.84
N ASP A 68 -12.50 17.70 -5.32
CA ASP A 68 -12.18 17.18 -6.65
C ASP A 68 -12.45 15.65 -6.69
N PRO A 69 -13.17 15.15 -7.70
CA PRO A 69 -13.49 13.73 -7.86
C PRO A 69 -12.28 12.80 -7.79
N VAL A 70 -11.17 13.16 -8.45
CA VAL A 70 -9.99 12.31 -8.55
C VAL A 70 -9.23 12.28 -7.22
N GLU A 71 -9.09 13.44 -6.57
CA GLU A 71 -8.45 13.52 -5.25
C GLU A 71 -9.24 12.78 -4.18
N HIS A 72 -10.58 12.82 -4.23
CA HIS A 72 -11.43 12.03 -3.34
C HIS A 72 -11.21 10.53 -3.54
N LEU A 73 -11.27 10.04 -4.78
CA LEU A 73 -11.05 8.63 -5.11
C LEU A 73 -9.66 8.11 -4.67
N ARG A 74 -8.62 8.94 -4.77
CA ARG A 74 -7.25 8.58 -4.35
C ARG A 74 -7.11 8.36 -2.84
N ARG A 75 -7.95 9.01 -2.03
CA ARG A 75 -7.93 8.89 -0.56
C ARG A 75 -8.74 7.70 -0.06
N GLU A 76 -9.77 7.31 -0.79
CA GLU A 76 -10.77 6.32 -0.36
C GLU A 76 -10.56 4.98 -1.10
N LEU A 77 -9.50 4.25 -0.74
CA LEU A 77 -9.12 2.99 -1.39
C LEU A 77 -10.09 1.85 -1.06
N ALA A 78 -10.60 1.17 -2.10
CA ALA A 78 -11.55 0.05 -1.99
C ALA A 78 -12.78 0.35 -1.10
N ALA A 79 -13.24 1.60 -1.06
CA ALA A 79 -14.26 2.06 -0.14
C ALA A 79 -15.71 1.93 -0.65
N TYR A 80 -15.90 1.70 -1.96
CA TYR A 80 -17.21 1.77 -2.61
C TYR A 80 -17.61 0.46 -3.30
N ASP A 81 -18.85 0.04 -3.05
CA ASP A 81 -19.50 -1.10 -3.71
C ASP A 81 -20.10 -0.69 -5.07
N VAL A 82 -20.46 0.59 -5.20
CA VAL A 82 -21.01 1.18 -6.43
C VAL A 82 -20.44 2.58 -6.61
N VAL A 83 -20.00 2.92 -7.82
CA VAL A 83 -19.71 4.30 -8.23
C VAL A 83 -20.67 4.67 -9.35
N TYR A 84 -21.33 5.81 -9.18
CA TYR A 84 -22.36 6.35 -10.05
C TYR A 84 -21.95 7.75 -10.54
N ALA A 85 -22.24 8.08 -11.80
CA ALA A 85 -22.12 9.44 -12.31
C ALA A 85 -23.07 9.74 -13.48
N ALA A 86 -23.97 10.72 -13.30
CA ALA A 86 -25.03 11.02 -14.26
C ALA A 86 -24.71 12.13 -15.27
N ASP A 87 -23.86 13.10 -14.91
CA ASP A 87 -23.39 14.21 -15.76
C ASP A 87 -22.46 15.14 -14.93
N PRO A 88 -21.26 15.57 -15.36
CA PRO A 88 -20.43 15.08 -16.45
C PRO A 88 -19.03 14.64 -15.95
N LEU A 89 -18.82 13.33 -15.82
CA LEU A 89 -17.47 12.75 -15.89
C LEU A 89 -16.65 13.14 -17.14
N PRO A 90 -17.24 13.53 -18.31
CA PRO A 90 -16.46 13.92 -19.49
C PRO A 90 -15.52 15.13 -19.38
N TYR A 91 -15.60 15.96 -18.32
CA TYR A 91 -14.65 17.05 -18.10
C TYR A 91 -13.48 16.69 -17.19
N VAL A 92 -13.56 15.52 -16.55
CA VAL A 92 -12.42 14.96 -15.83
C VAL A 92 -11.59 14.19 -16.83
N ASP A 93 -10.31 14.54 -16.93
CA ASP A 93 -9.36 13.81 -17.78
C ASP A 93 -9.41 12.30 -17.47
N PRO A 94 -9.82 11.45 -18.43
CA PRO A 94 -9.91 10.01 -18.24
C PRO A 94 -8.58 9.38 -17.80
N GLN A 95 -7.44 9.96 -18.21
CA GLN A 95 -6.11 9.49 -17.81
C GLN A 95 -5.85 9.67 -16.32
N ARG A 96 -6.50 10.66 -15.68
CA ARG A 96 -6.46 10.86 -14.23
C ARG A 96 -7.53 10.06 -13.50
N LEU A 97 -8.73 10.00 -14.08
CA LEU A 97 -9.91 9.39 -13.46
C LEU A 97 -9.82 7.85 -13.38
N LEU A 98 -9.46 7.19 -14.48
CA LEU A 98 -9.54 5.74 -14.57
C LEU A 98 -8.59 5.01 -13.60
N PRO A 99 -7.32 5.45 -13.40
CA PRO A 99 -6.47 4.88 -12.36
C PRO A 99 -7.06 5.04 -10.95
N ALA A 100 -7.70 6.17 -10.66
CA ALA A 100 -8.31 6.43 -9.36
C ALA A 100 -9.58 5.59 -9.13
N LEU A 101 -10.41 5.41 -10.16
CA LEU A 101 -11.56 4.50 -10.11
C LEU A 101 -11.13 3.04 -9.91
N ALA A 102 -10.09 2.61 -10.63
CA ALA A 102 -9.59 1.23 -10.55
C ALA A 102 -9.08 0.86 -9.15
N THR A 103 -8.67 1.83 -8.32
CA THR A 103 -8.23 1.60 -6.93
C THR A 103 -9.36 1.80 -5.91
N ALA A 104 -10.24 2.78 -6.10
CA ALA A 104 -11.32 3.12 -5.16
C ALA A 104 -12.48 2.11 -5.16
N LEU A 105 -12.77 1.47 -6.30
CA LEU A 105 -13.82 0.44 -6.41
C LEU A 105 -13.45 -0.81 -5.61
N ALA A 106 -14.30 -1.32 -4.73
CA ALA A 106 -14.06 -2.62 -4.09
C ALA A 106 -14.01 -3.76 -5.15
N PRO A 107 -13.36 -4.91 -4.88
CA PRO A 107 -13.46 -6.07 -5.78
C PRO A 107 -14.91 -6.50 -5.99
N GLY A 108 -15.35 -6.64 -7.25
CA GLY A 108 -16.75 -6.91 -7.60
C GLY A 108 -17.65 -5.66 -7.64
N ALA A 109 -17.13 -4.47 -7.33
CA ALA A 109 -17.92 -3.25 -7.33
C ALA A 109 -18.36 -2.84 -8.74
N ILE A 110 -19.51 -2.19 -8.81
CA ILE A 110 -20.14 -1.73 -10.05
C ILE A 110 -19.75 -0.27 -10.30
N LEU A 111 -19.42 0.04 -11.54
CA LEU A 111 -19.27 1.39 -12.07
C LEU A 111 -20.36 1.63 -13.10
N CYS A 112 -21.17 2.67 -12.93
CA CYS A 112 -22.17 3.05 -13.92
C CYS A 112 -22.17 4.55 -14.13
N PHE A 113 -22.02 4.97 -15.40
CA PHE A 113 -21.90 6.38 -15.70
C PHE A 113 -22.37 6.72 -17.11
N SER A 114 -22.76 7.98 -17.29
CA SER A 114 -23.15 8.52 -18.58
C SER A 114 -21.96 9.12 -19.33
N VAL A 115 -21.91 8.90 -20.65
CA VAL A 115 -20.89 9.49 -21.54
C VAL A 115 -21.47 9.79 -22.92
N PRO A 116 -20.97 10.85 -23.60
CA PRO A 116 -21.42 11.21 -24.94
C PRO A 116 -21.01 10.18 -26.01
N GLU A 117 -19.84 9.55 -25.87
CA GLU A 117 -19.29 8.58 -26.84
C GLU A 117 -18.83 7.28 -26.15
N PRO A 118 -19.75 6.33 -25.85
CA PRO A 118 -19.44 5.12 -25.09
C PRO A 118 -18.31 4.26 -25.65
N ALA A 119 -18.22 4.13 -26.97
CA ALA A 119 -17.22 3.30 -27.64
C ALA A 119 -15.77 3.71 -27.32
N SER A 120 -15.52 5.01 -27.09
CA SER A 120 -14.19 5.51 -26.69
C SER A 120 -13.80 5.10 -25.26
N TRP A 121 -14.79 4.90 -24.40
CA TRP A 121 -14.60 4.56 -22.99
C TRP A 121 -14.46 3.04 -22.77
N GLU A 122 -15.08 2.20 -23.59
CA GLU A 122 -14.99 0.74 -23.43
C GLU A 122 -13.54 0.24 -23.45
N ARG A 123 -12.75 0.75 -24.40
CA ARG A 123 -11.31 0.42 -24.49
C ARG A 123 -10.55 0.95 -23.28
N LEU A 124 -10.79 2.20 -22.89
CA LEU A 124 -10.12 2.83 -21.75
C LEU A 124 -10.39 2.10 -20.43
N LEU A 125 -11.65 1.67 -20.19
CA LEU A 125 -12.02 0.87 -19.03
C LEU A 125 -11.31 -0.49 -19.02
N SER A 126 -11.27 -1.15 -20.18
CA SER A 126 -10.60 -2.45 -20.34
C SER A 126 -9.10 -2.34 -20.07
N ASP A 127 -8.44 -1.30 -20.59
CA ASP A 127 -7.02 -1.03 -20.37
C ASP A 127 -6.68 -0.79 -18.87
N HIS A 128 -7.68 -0.38 -18.06
CA HIS A 128 -7.56 -0.21 -16.61
C HIS A 128 -8.14 -1.39 -15.80
N GLY A 129 -8.41 -2.52 -16.46
CA GLY A 129 -8.82 -3.76 -15.81
C GLY A 129 -10.27 -3.78 -15.30
N LEU A 130 -11.13 -2.91 -15.81
CA LEU A 130 -12.58 -2.95 -15.60
C LEU A 130 -13.25 -3.73 -16.74
N VAL A 131 -14.28 -4.50 -16.42
CA VAL A 131 -15.03 -5.29 -17.41
C VAL A 131 -16.32 -4.57 -17.74
N VAL A 132 -16.54 -4.23 -19.02
CA VAL A 132 -17.79 -3.64 -19.49
C VAL A 132 -18.86 -4.72 -19.59
N ASP A 133 -19.95 -4.54 -18.83
CA ASP A 133 -21.09 -5.47 -18.81
C ASP A 133 -22.16 -5.06 -19.82
N HIS A 134 -22.40 -3.76 -19.93
CA HIS A 134 -23.43 -3.20 -20.77
C HIS A 134 -23.02 -1.81 -21.27
N SER A 135 -23.30 -1.55 -22.53
CA SER A 135 -23.06 -0.28 -23.19
C SER A 135 -24.30 0.08 -24.00
N SER A 136 -24.89 1.22 -23.66
CA SER A 136 -26.01 1.83 -24.38
C SER A 136 -25.54 3.18 -24.95
N PRO A 137 -26.29 3.83 -25.86
CA PRO A 137 -25.84 5.05 -26.54
C PRO A 137 -25.33 6.19 -25.63
N HIS A 138 -25.69 6.19 -24.34
CA HIS A 138 -25.29 7.23 -23.40
C HIS A 138 -24.84 6.74 -22.03
N VAL A 139 -24.83 5.42 -21.77
CA VAL A 139 -24.55 4.89 -20.43
C VAL A 139 -23.71 3.63 -20.55
N ILE A 140 -22.66 3.56 -19.75
CA ILE A 140 -21.82 2.37 -19.58
C ILE A 140 -22.05 1.81 -18.17
N ARG A 141 -22.19 0.50 -18.10
CA ARG A 141 -22.07 -0.29 -16.87
C ARG A 141 -20.84 -1.19 -17.00
N ALA A 142 -19.95 -1.08 -16.03
CA ALA A 142 -18.78 -1.94 -15.89
C ALA A 142 -18.68 -2.44 -14.45
N HIS A 143 -17.83 -3.42 -14.21
CA HIS A 143 -17.48 -3.85 -12.86
C HIS A 143 -15.98 -4.06 -12.71
N ARG A 144 -15.49 -3.92 -11.48
CA ARG A 144 -14.16 -4.37 -11.09
C ARG A 144 -14.20 -5.89 -10.92
N PRO A 145 -13.45 -6.69 -11.70
CA PRO A 145 -13.46 -8.14 -11.54
C PRO A 145 -12.98 -8.54 -10.15
N LEU A 146 -13.52 -9.65 -9.63
CA LEU A 146 -12.98 -10.27 -8.42
C LEU A 146 -11.52 -10.66 -8.70
N ARG A 147 -10.58 -10.14 -7.92
CA ARG A 147 -9.23 -10.67 -7.92
C ARG A 147 -9.27 -12.03 -7.24
N THR A 148 -9.07 -13.10 -8.00
CA THR A 148 -8.73 -14.38 -7.41
C THR A 148 -7.40 -14.19 -6.70
N GLY A 149 -7.39 -14.23 -5.37
CA GLY A 149 -6.13 -14.26 -4.62
C GLY A 149 -5.27 -15.43 -5.10
N SER A 150 -3.97 -15.41 -4.78
CA SER A 150 -3.07 -16.53 -5.02
C SER A 150 -3.58 -17.76 -4.26
N ARG A 151 -4.52 -18.51 -4.85
CA ARG A 151 -4.97 -19.78 -4.29
C ARG A 151 -3.75 -20.70 -4.30
N PRO A 152 -3.50 -21.45 -3.22
CA PRO A 152 -2.53 -22.54 -3.25
C PRO A 152 -2.84 -23.41 -4.48
N ARG A 153 -1.89 -23.54 -5.41
CA ARG A 153 -2.05 -24.40 -6.61
C ARG A 153 -2.12 -25.89 -6.24
N THR A 154 -1.96 -26.19 -4.95
CA THR A 154 -1.91 -27.51 -4.33
C THR A 154 -2.64 -27.47 -2.97
N ASN A 155 -3.27 -28.57 -2.56
CA ASN A 155 -3.88 -28.69 -1.23
C ASN A 155 -2.86 -28.89 -0.09
N LEU A 156 -1.58 -29.08 -0.43
CA LEU A 156 -0.49 -29.17 0.54
C LEU A 156 0.14 -27.79 0.74
N PRO A 157 0.48 -27.41 1.99
CA PRO A 157 1.28 -26.22 2.23
C PRO A 157 2.63 -26.36 1.51
N PRO A 158 3.19 -25.26 0.97
CA PRO A 158 4.51 -25.30 0.38
C PRO A 158 5.54 -25.73 1.43
N VAL A 159 6.48 -26.56 1.01
CA VAL A 159 7.63 -26.90 1.87
C VAL A 159 8.45 -25.62 2.08
N PRO A 160 8.86 -25.28 3.31
CA PRO A 160 9.74 -24.15 3.57
C PRO A 160 11.11 -24.41 2.91
N HIS A 161 11.46 -23.60 1.91
CA HIS A 161 12.76 -23.69 1.20
C HIS A 161 13.61 -22.43 1.36
N ALA A 162 13.12 -21.44 2.11
CA ALA A 162 13.82 -20.19 2.31
C ALA A 162 13.80 -19.73 3.77
N ALA A 163 14.91 -19.15 4.21
CA ALA A 163 15.01 -18.42 5.46
C ALA A 163 14.94 -16.92 5.18
N ILE A 164 14.07 -16.21 5.89
CA ILE A 164 13.87 -14.77 5.72
C ILE A 164 14.43 -14.07 6.95
N GLY A 165 15.33 -13.11 6.76
CA GLY A 165 15.88 -12.29 7.83
C GLY A 165 15.99 -10.82 7.45
N VAL A 166 16.37 -10.01 8.43
CA VAL A 166 16.54 -8.56 8.29
C VAL A 166 17.90 -8.13 8.83
N GLY A 167 18.42 -7.00 8.34
CA GLY A 167 19.59 -6.33 8.89
C GLY A 167 19.32 -4.84 9.04
N ALA A 168 19.37 -4.33 10.27
CA ALA A 168 19.01 -2.96 10.63
C ALA A 168 20.22 -2.03 10.62
N ILE A 169 20.17 -0.97 9.85
CA ILE A 169 21.20 0.07 9.75
C ILE A 169 20.79 1.23 10.65
N LEU A 170 21.47 1.33 11.80
CA LEU A 170 21.39 2.47 12.70
C LEU A 170 22.61 3.35 12.48
N TYR A 171 22.39 4.53 11.91
CA TYR A 171 23.45 5.49 11.63
C TYR A 171 23.09 6.87 12.19
N GLY A 172 23.90 7.35 13.11
CA GLY A 172 23.71 8.63 13.78
C GLY A 172 25.02 9.40 13.96
N PRO A 173 25.03 10.44 14.81
CA PRO A 173 26.22 11.28 15.03
C PRO A 173 27.44 10.51 15.55
N GLN A 174 27.24 9.38 16.24
CA GLN A 174 28.30 8.54 16.77
C GLN A 174 28.90 7.59 15.72
N GLY A 175 28.21 7.39 14.58
CA GLY A 175 28.60 6.48 13.52
C GLY A 175 27.52 5.44 13.21
N LEU A 176 27.94 4.35 12.58
CA LEU A 176 27.16 3.14 12.28
C LEU A 176 27.27 2.16 13.45
N LEU A 177 26.14 1.65 13.93
CA LEU A 177 26.12 0.60 14.94
C LEU A 177 26.46 -0.75 14.33
N LEU A 178 27.42 -1.46 14.92
CA LEU A 178 27.73 -2.86 14.62
C LEU A 178 27.96 -3.63 15.92
N GLY A 179 27.54 -4.89 15.93
CA GLY A 179 27.78 -5.83 17.02
C GLY A 179 28.72 -6.93 16.58
N ARG A 180 29.39 -7.55 17.54
CA ARG A 180 30.30 -8.68 17.33
C ARG A 180 29.59 -9.98 17.65
N HIS A 181 29.43 -10.84 16.65
CA HIS A 181 28.95 -12.19 16.84
C HIS A 181 29.98 -13.02 17.61
N GLN A 182 29.53 -14.00 18.40
CA GLN A 182 30.42 -14.93 19.14
C GLN A 182 31.42 -15.70 18.25
N ARG A 183 31.16 -15.79 16.94
CA ARG A 183 32.07 -16.38 15.93
C ARG A 183 33.11 -15.42 15.36
N GLY A 184 33.13 -14.17 15.83
CA GLY A 184 34.17 -13.18 15.53
C GLY A 184 33.88 -12.23 14.37
N THR A 185 32.72 -12.33 13.71
CA THR A 185 32.27 -11.38 12.68
C THR A 185 31.61 -10.14 13.29
N TRP A 186 31.66 -9.03 12.55
CA TRP A 186 30.89 -7.82 12.87
C TRP A 186 29.63 -7.75 12.01
N GLU A 187 28.48 -7.48 12.60
CA GLU A 187 27.19 -7.50 11.91
C GLU A 187 26.24 -6.39 12.36
N LEU A 188 25.29 -6.10 11.48
CA LEU A 188 24.14 -5.25 11.80
C LEU A 188 23.25 -5.99 12.81
N PRO A 189 22.56 -5.28 13.72
CA PRO A 189 21.46 -5.87 14.47
C PRO A 189 20.43 -6.48 13.51
N GLY A 190 19.88 -7.63 13.88
CA GLY A 190 18.84 -8.28 13.08
C GLY A 190 18.83 -9.79 13.18
N GLY A 191 17.73 -10.37 12.73
CA GLY A 191 17.51 -11.81 12.84
C GLY A 191 16.48 -12.31 11.86
N THR A 192 15.88 -13.45 12.20
CA THR A 192 14.96 -14.18 11.32
C THR A 192 13.52 -13.70 11.54
N ALA A 193 12.79 -13.48 10.47
CA ALA A 193 11.37 -13.14 10.55
C ALA A 193 10.55 -14.32 11.10
N GLU A 194 9.67 -14.04 12.06
CA GLU A 194 8.75 -15.04 12.59
C GLU A 194 7.52 -15.24 11.68
N PRO A 195 6.85 -16.41 11.74
CA PRO A 195 5.65 -16.64 10.94
C PRO A 195 4.56 -15.59 11.17
N GLY A 196 4.21 -14.85 10.11
CA GLY A 196 3.17 -13.82 10.14
C GLY A 196 3.65 -12.42 10.54
N GLU A 197 4.94 -12.27 10.84
CA GLU A 197 5.56 -10.98 11.15
C GLU A 197 5.83 -10.17 9.86
N SER A 198 5.66 -8.84 9.92
CA SER A 198 6.12 -7.95 8.85
C SER A 198 7.63 -7.73 8.98
N LEU A 199 8.32 -7.39 7.88
CA LEU A 199 9.77 -7.18 7.92
C LEU A 199 10.15 -5.99 8.83
N GLU A 200 9.34 -4.94 8.87
CA GLU A 200 9.50 -3.81 9.77
C GLU A 200 9.29 -4.21 11.23
N ALA A 201 8.29 -5.04 11.52
CA ALA A 201 8.08 -5.58 12.85
C ALA A 201 9.24 -6.48 13.29
N THR A 202 9.80 -7.28 12.39
CA THR A 202 11.03 -8.06 12.64
C THR A 202 12.19 -7.15 13.01
N VAL A 203 12.43 -6.07 12.25
CA VAL A 203 13.50 -5.09 12.57
C VAL A 203 13.32 -4.50 13.97
N VAL A 204 12.10 -4.06 14.30
CA VAL A 204 11.80 -3.48 15.61
C VAL A 204 12.01 -4.50 16.74
N ARG A 205 11.52 -5.73 16.58
CA ARG A 205 11.66 -6.80 17.57
C ARG A 205 13.13 -7.14 17.81
N GLU A 206 13.88 -7.41 16.75
CA GLU A 206 15.29 -7.80 16.82
C GLU A 206 16.15 -6.67 17.42
N LEU A 207 15.90 -5.40 17.06
CA LEU A 207 16.61 -4.28 17.69
C LEU A 207 16.39 -4.24 19.19
N ARG A 208 15.15 -4.40 19.63
CA ARG A 208 14.81 -4.42 21.05
C ARG A 208 15.46 -5.60 21.78
N GLU A 209 15.41 -6.79 21.17
CA GLU A 209 15.94 -8.03 21.75
C GLU A 209 17.46 -8.06 21.81
N GLU A 210 18.14 -7.58 20.77
CA GLU A 210 19.61 -7.64 20.69
C GLU A 210 20.32 -6.47 21.34
N THR A 211 19.72 -5.28 21.30
CA THR A 211 20.38 -4.02 21.68
C THR A 211 19.66 -3.26 22.78
N GLY A 212 18.39 -3.58 23.07
CA GLY A 212 17.53 -2.77 23.95
C GLY A 212 17.05 -1.45 23.34
N VAL A 213 17.34 -1.19 22.07
CA VAL A 213 16.88 0.00 21.33
C VAL A 213 15.42 -0.18 20.92
N GLU A 214 14.62 0.86 21.14
CA GLU A 214 13.22 0.92 20.74
C GLU A 214 13.07 1.75 19.46
N ALA A 215 12.35 1.23 18.48
CA ALA A 215 12.01 1.93 17.24
C ALA A 215 10.54 1.67 16.88
N ASP A 216 9.92 2.62 16.18
CA ASP A 216 8.56 2.45 15.67
C ASP A 216 8.63 1.91 14.24
N ALA A 217 7.72 1.01 13.85
CA ALA A 217 7.74 0.39 12.51
C ALA A 217 7.66 1.43 11.37
N GLY A 218 7.04 2.60 11.62
CA GLY A 218 6.98 3.71 10.67
C GLY A 218 8.32 4.42 10.44
N ASP A 219 9.30 4.24 11.32
CA ASP A 219 10.67 4.75 11.17
C ASP A 219 11.59 3.78 10.42
N VAL A 220 11.11 2.58 10.08
CA VAL A 220 11.86 1.56 9.36
C VAL A 220 11.63 1.72 7.86
N ARG A 221 12.71 1.97 7.12
CA ARG A 221 12.71 2.02 5.66
C ARG A 221 13.47 0.84 5.08
N LEU A 222 12.75 -0.10 4.47
CA LEU A 222 13.33 -1.24 3.78
C LEU A 222 14.07 -0.79 2.50
N LEU A 223 15.27 -1.32 2.27
CA LEU A 223 16.11 -0.98 1.12
C LEU A 223 15.85 -1.89 -0.08
N GLY A 224 15.76 -3.19 0.19
CA GLY A 224 15.64 -4.19 -0.84
C GLY A 224 16.01 -5.58 -0.35
N THR A 225 15.85 -6.56 -1.24
CA THR A 225 16.09 -7.96 -0.97
C THR A 225 17.47 -8.39 -1.45
N LEU A 226 18.21 -9.04 -0.56
CA LEU A 226 19.45 -9.75 -0.83
C LEU A 226 19.17 -11.25 -0.88
N LEU A 227 19.65 -11.91 -1.93
CA LEU A 227 19.54 -13.35 -2.08
C LEU A 227 20.91 -14.01 -2.08
N ASP A 228 21.06 -15.01 -1.23
CA ASP A 228 22.18 -15.95 -1.24
C ASP A 228 21.72 -17.40 -0.98
N ASP A 229 22.64 -18.34 -1.11
CA ASP A 229 22.42 -19.77 -0.88
C ASP A 229 23.41 -20.25 0.18
N VAL A 230 22.90 -20.93 1.20
CA VAL A 230 23.71 -21.55 2.26
C VAL A 230 23.25 -22.98 2.44
N ASP A 231 24.12 -23.93 2.12
CA ASP A 231 23.86 -25.38 2.22
C ASP A 231 22.57 -25.82 1.49
N GLY A 232 22.23 -25.18 0.35
CA GLY A 232 21.03 -25.47 -0.44
C GLY A 232 19.74 -24.86 0.11
N VAL A 233 19.84 -24.00 1.13
CA VAL A 233 18.74 -23.16 1.61
C VAL A 233 18.92 -21.76 1.01
N VAL A 234 17.89 -21.31 0.29
CA VAL A 234 17.85 -19.92 -0.18
C VAL A 234 17.67 -19.02 1.04
N ARG A 235 18.60 -18.12 1.28
CA ARG A 235 18.44 -17.11 2.32
C ARG A 235 18.11 -15.78 1.67
N MET A 236 17.08 -15.15 2.22
CA MET A 236 16.60 -13.85 1.84
C MET A 236 16.85 -12.90 3.00
N THR A 237 17.75 -11.93 2.83
CA THR A 237 17.96 -10.88 3.83
C THR A 237 17.42 -9.56 3.32
N VAL A 238 16.68 -8.82 4.14
CA VAL A 238 16.20 -7.47 3.80
C VAL A 238 16.98 -6.45 4.63
N GLY A 239 17.78 -5.62 3.96
CA GLY A 239 18.43 -4.49 4.60
C GLY A 239 17.42 -3.38 4.88
N ALA A 240 17.47 -2.78 6.07
CA ALA A 240 16.57 -1.71 6.47
C ALA A 240 17.34 -0.57 7.13
N VAL A 241 16.93 0.69 6.89
CA VAL A 241 17.44 1.86 7.59
C VAL A 241 16.43 2.29 8.62
N VAL A 242 16.87 2.52 9.85
CA VAL A 242 16.01 3.01 10.93
C VAL A 242 16.27 4.50 11.11
N GLY A 243 15.25 5.32 10.84
CA GLY A 243 15.36 6.77 10.84
C GLY A 243 15.37 7.38 12.25
N THR A 244 14.51 6.87 13.13
CA THR A 244 14.36 7.35 14.51
C THR A 244 14.35 6.15 15.45
N TRP A 245 15.03 6.28 16.59
CA TRP A 245 15.04 5.27 17.65
C TRP A 245 15.25 5.92 19.01
N ARG A 246 15.04 5.15 20.07
CA ARG A 246 15.16 5.56 21.47
C ARG A 246 15.97 4.54 22.26
N GLY A 247 16.73 5.01 23.24
CA GLY A 247 17.62 4.17 24.05
C GLY A 247 19.05 4.15 23.51
N GLU A 248 19.96 3.66 24.36
CA GLU A 248 21.37 3.44 24.00
C GLU A 248 21.59 1.94 23.81
N PRO A 249 22.22 1.49 22.71
CA PRO A 249 22.54 0.09 22.49
C PRO A 249 23.37 -0.49 23.63
N ALA A 250 22.94 -1.65 24.14
CA ALA A 250 23.66 -2.41 25.15
C ALA A 250 23.46 -3.90 24.94
N ASP A 251 24.46 -4.70 25.33
CA ASP A 251 24.41 -6.15 25.24
C ASP A 251 23.23 -6.70 26.05
N GLN A 252 22.39 -7.51 25.40
CA GLN A 252 21.24 -8.14 26.04
C GLN A 252 21.54 -9.59 26.46
N PRO A 253 21.01 -10.07 27.60
CA PRO A 253 21.27 -11.42 28.07
C PRO A 253 20.72 -12.50 27.13
N GLY A 254 21.55 -13.46 26.74
CA GLY A 254 21.14 -14.61 25.90
C GLY A 254 21.47 -14.45 24.42
N GLU A 255 21.91 -13.26 24.02
CA GLU A 255 22.16 -12.92 22.62
C GLU A 255 23.53 -13.39 22.12
N ARG A 256 23.56 -13.70 20.81
CA ARG A 256 24.78 -14.17 20.13
C ARG A 256 25.63 -13.04 19.59
N VAL A 257 25.05 -11.85 19.49
CA VAL A 257 25.68 -10.61 19.06
C VAL A 257 25.68 -9.66 20.24
N GLY A 258 26.83 -9.06 20.51
CA GLY A 258 27.02 -8.08 21.58
C GLY A 258 28.26 -7.24 21.29
N ASP A 259 28.91 -6.67 22.31
CA ASP A 259 30.03 -5.75 22.12
C ASP A 259 29.66 -4.64 21.10
N TRP A 260 28.45 -4.08 21.26
CA TRP A 260 27.86 -3.08 20.37
C TRP A 260 28.74 -1.82 20.33
N ARG A 261 29.12 -1.40 19.12
CA ARG A 261 30.02 -0.26 18.91
C ARG A 261 29.59 0.59 17.74
N TRP A 262 29.86 1.88 17.89
CA TRP A 262 29.67 2.87 16.83
C TRP A 262 30.97 3.02 16.02
N TYR A 263 30.86 2.87 14.70
CA TYR A 263 31.97 2.97 13.76
C TYR A 263 31.76 4.14 12.78
N PRO A 264 32.77 5.00 12.57
CA PRO A 264 32.68 5.96 11.48
C PRO A 264 32.75 5.21 10.13
N LEU A 265 32.03 5.71 9.12
CA LEU A 265 31.83 5.03 7.84
C LEU A 265 33.13 4.82 7.02
N ASP A 266 34.16 5.62 7.29
CA ASP A 266 35.48 5.51 6.67
C ASP A 266 36.42 4.54 7.40
N ARG A 267 35.99 3.98 8.54
CA ARG A 267 36.78 3.05 9.36
C ARG A 267 35.90 1.97 9.99
N LEU A 268 35.19 1.24 9.14
CA LEU A 268 34.44 0.04 9.54
C LEU A 268 35.39 -1.08 10.01
N PRO A 269 34.94 -1.98 10.89
CA PRO A 269 35.79 -3.06 11.37
C PRO A 269 36.08 -4.06 10.25
N PRO A 270 37.22 -4.79 10.32
CA PRO A 270 37.46 -5.89 9.41
C PRO A 270 36.49 -7.04 9.68
N SER A 271 36.27 -7.91 8.68
CA SER A 271 35.46 -9.13 8.82
C SER A 271 33.97 -8.88 9.12
N LEU A 272 33.37 -7.98 8.33
CA LEU A 272 31.92 -7.84 8.30
C LEU A 272 31.26 -9.15 7.86
N PHE A 273 30.15 -9.50 8.50
CA PHE A 273 29.29 -10.57 8.03
C PHE A 273 28.75 -10.21 6.64
N VAL A 274 28.73 -11.18 5.73
CA VAL A 274 28.49 -10.94 4.29
C VAL A 274 27.16 -10.23 4.03
N CYS A 275 26.06 -10.65 4.68
CA CYS A 275 24.76 -10.01 4.50
C CYS A 275 24.73 -8.57 5.04
N SER A 276 25.44 -8.31 6.15
CA SER A 276 25.59 -6.96 6.69
C SER A 276 26.40 -6.08 5.75
N ALA A 277 27.52 -6.58 5.23
CA ALA A 277 28.34 -5.89 4.24
C ALA A 277 27.54 -5.51 2.98
N GLN A 278 26.77 -6.45 2.45
CA GLN A 278 25.93 -6.21 1.27
C GLN A 278 24.77 -5.25 1.55
N SER A 279 24.16 -5.29 2.75
CA SER A 279 23.12 -4.33 3.14
C SER A 279 23.70 -2.91 3.25
N LEU A 280 24.93 -2.79 3.76
CA LEU A 280 25.63 -1.52 3.85
C LEU A 280 26.01 -0.95 2.49
N THR A 281 26.51 -1.77 1.56
CA THR A 281 26.83 -1.30 0.19
C THR A 281 25.58 -1.06 -0.65
N ALA A 282 24.46 -1.72 -0.37
CA ALA A 282 23.17 -1.36 -0.95
C ALA A 282 22.65 -0.01 -0.43
N TRP A 283 22.89 0.30 0.85
CA TRP A 283 22.53 1.58 1.44
C TRP A 283 23.44 2.73 0.95
N ARG A 284 24.75 2.48 0.90
CA ARG A 284 25.80 3.42 0.48
C ARG A 284 26.86 2.70 -0.35
N PRO A 285 26.71 2.68 -1.69
CA PRO A 285 27.63 1.98 -2.60
C PRO A 285 29.08 2.45 -2.54
N GLU A 286 29.32 3.66 -2.03
CA GLU A 286 30.64 4.28 -1.89
C GLU A 286 31.44 3.81 -0.67
N LEU A 287 30.86 3.00 0.21
CA LEU A 287 31.56 2.50 1.39
C LEU A 287 32.75 1.61 0.98
N PRO A 288 33.90 1.71 1.66
CA PRO A 288 35.11 0.95 1.35
C PRO A 288 35.02 -0.50 1.89
N ILE A 289 33.98 -1.24 1.49
CA ILE A 289 33.70 -2.60 1.94
C ILE A 289 34.00 -3.56 0.79
N ASP A 290 34.97 -4.44 0.99
CA ASP A 290 35.19 -5.59 0.12
C ASP A 290 34.22 -6.72 0.51
N HIS A 291 33.35 -7.13 -0.41
CA HIS A 291 32.36 -8.19 -0.15
C HIS A 291 32.01 -9.00 -1.40
N ALA A 292 31.51 -10.21 -1.17
CA ALA A 292 31.02 -11.06 -2.24
C ALA A 292 29.76 -10.46 -2.91
N PRO A 293 29.65 -10.54 -4.25
CA PRO A 293 28.46 -10.07 -4.95
C PRO A 293 27.23 -10.90 -4.54
N ALA A 294 26.18 -10.24 -4.03
CA ALA A 294 24.83 -10.80 -3.99
C ALA A 294 23.96 -10.11 -5.03
N HIS A 295 22.89 -10.81 -5.42
CA HIS A 295 21.83 -10.16 -6.16
C HIS A 295 21.00 -9.29 -5.20
N PHE A 296 21.07 -7.98 -5.39
CA PHE A 296 20.26 -7.01 -4.65
C PHE A 296 19.14 -6.47 -5.53
N THR A 297 17.91 -6.59 -5.05
CA THR A 297 16.72 -6.03 -5.70
C THR A 297 16.16 -4.90 -4.83
N PRO A 298 16.29 -3.62 -5.22
CA PRO A 298 15.79 -2.50 -4.43
C PRO A 298 14.26 -2.49 -4.37
N TYR A 299 13.71 -1.98 -3.27
CA TYR A 299 12.29 -1.64 -3.21
C TYR A 299 12.05 -0.25 -3.81
N ALA A 300 10.85 -0.02 -4.36
CA ALA A 300 10.50 1.29 -4.91
C ALA A 300 10.56 2.34 -3.80
N GLY A 301 11.33 3.41 -4.04
CA GLY A 301 11.50 4.54 -3.13
C GLY A 301 10.40 5.58 -3.24
#